data_AF-A0A561DYF3-F1
#
_entry.id   AF-A0A561DYF3-F1
#
_cell.length_a   1.000
_cell.length_b   1.000
_cell.length_c   1.000
_cell.angle_alpha   90.00
_cell.angle_beta   90.00
_cell.angle_gamma   90.00
#
_symmetry.space_group_name_H-M   'P 1'
#
loop_
_entity.id
_entity.type
_entity.pdbx_description
1 polymer ?
#
loop_
_entity_poly.entity_id
_entity_poly.type
_entity_poly.pdbx_seq_one_letter_code
_entity_poly.pdbx_strand_id
1 'polypeptide(L)'
;MNGIYFINDRISIDGRTREESVSLQVQSIKNYLAEQNIQAVTLNPYQLKDYYSVPHALLYDLRKENTSFDYFIYYSLQAVEDFIYTYPAKWLILKSYFHEFIMIDKQNDLNQQQAI
;
A
#
# COMPACT_ATOMS: atom_id res chain seq x y z
N MET A 1 -8.56 -9.64 -9.47
CA MET A 1 -8.86 -8.90 -8.23
C MET A 1 -8.22 -7.53 -8.33
N ASN A 2 -8.85 -6.50 -7.78
CA ASN A 2 -8.42 -5.12 -7.91
C ASN A 2 -7.76 -4.63 -6.62
N GLY A 3 -6.51 -4.19 -6.74
CA GLY A 3 -5.72 -3.66 -5.63
C GLY A 3 -5.35 -2.20 -5.84
N ILE A 4 -5.32 -1.44 -4.75
CA ILE A 4 -4.66 -0.14 -4.70
C ILE A 4 -3.47 -0.29 -3.76
N TYR A 5 -2.31 0.22 -4.17
CA TYR A 5 -1.13 0.13 -3.34
C TYR A 5 -0.52 1.49 -3.01
N PHE A 6 0.13 1.50 -1.85
CA PHE A 6 0.65 2.69 -1.21
C PHE A 6 2.16 2.57 -0.96
N ILE A 7 2.88 3.65 -1.26
CA ILE A 7 4.32 3.78 -1.08
C ILE A 7 4.59 5.03 -0.25
N ASN A 8 5.20 4.88 0.91
CA ASN A 8 5.63 6.04 1.69
C ASN A 8 7.00 6.50 1.22
N ASP A 9 7.04 7.64 0.51
CA ASP A 9 8.27 8.23 -0.03
C ASP A 9 9.02 9.14 0.97
N ARG A 10 8.58 9.17 2.24
CA ARG A 10 9.14 10.03 3.29
C ARG A 10 9.96 9.29 4.33
N ILE A 11 9.91 7.96 4.33
CA ILE A 11 10.58 7.12 5.31
C ILE A 11 11.83 6.44 4.74
N SER A 12 12.73 6.10 5.66
CA SER A 12 13.86 5.19 5.42
C SER A 12 13.54 3.85 6.08
N ILE A 13 13.69 2.77 5.32
CA ILE A 13 13.39 1.39 5.75
C ILE A 13 14.72 0.64 5.89
N ASP A 14 14.94 0.01 7.05
CA ASP A 14 16.15 -0.75 7.43
C ASP A 14 17.48 -0.02 7.16
N GLY A 15 17.53 1.29 7.44
CA GLY A 15 18.74 2.09 7.26
C GLY A 15 19.08 2.44 5.80
N ARG A 16 18.20 2.11 4.84
CA ARG A 16 18.32 2.54 3.43
C ARG A 16 18.04 4.03 3.26
N THR A 17 18.56 4.60 2.18
CA THR A 17 18.15 5.94 1.71
C THR A 17 16.64 5.95 1.37
N ARG A 18 16.05 7.15 1.23
CA ARG A 18 14.63 7.26 0.89
C ARG A 18 14.34 6.69 -0.50
N GLU A 19 15.23 6.94 -1.46
CA GLU A 19 15.12 6.46 -2.83
C GLU A 19 15.19 4.94 -2.91
N GLU A 20 16.11 4.33 -2.18
CA GLU A 20 16.22 2.87 -2.04
C GLU A 20 14.99 2.29 -1.33
N SER A 21 14.48 2.97 -0.30
CA SER A 21 13.28 2.56 0.42
C SER A 21 12.04 2.60 -0.47
N VAL A 22 11.89 3.63 -1.30
CA VAL A 22 10.83 3.70 -2.32
C VAL A 22 10.98 2.55 -3.31
N SER A 23 12.19 2.32 -3.80
CA SER A 23 12.46 1.24 -4.77
C SER A 23 12.12 -0.13 -4.20
N LEU A 24 12.51 -0.40 -2.94
CA LEU A 24 12.20 -1.61 -2.21
C LEU A 24 10.68 -1.84 -2.08
N GLN A 25 9.95 -0.82 -1.63
CA GLN A 25 8.49 -0.90 -1.48
C GLN A 25 7.82 -1.18 -2.83
N VAL A 26 8.20 -0.45 -3.88
CA VAL A 26 7.62 -0.60 -5.22
C VAL A 26 7.90 -1.98 -5.79
N GLN A 27 9.14 -2.44 -5.74
CA GLN A 27 9.51 -3.75 -6.28
C GLN A 27 8.82 -4.88 -5.55
N SER A 28 8.81 -4.85 -4.21
CA SER A 28 8.20 -5.92 -3.41
C SER A 28 6.70 -6.00 -3.64
N ILE A 29 6.01 -4.86 -3.70
CA ILE A 29 4.56 -4.83 -3.98
C ILE A 29 4.28 -5.28 -5.42
N LYS A 30 5.05 -4.82 -6.42
CA LYS A 30 4.85 -5.22 -7.82
C LYS A 30 5.04 -6.72 -8.03
N ASN A 31 6.03 -7.32 -7.37
CA ASN A 31 6.24 -8.77 -7.41
C ASN A 31 5.02 -9.50 -6.83
N TYR A 32 4.54 -9.09 -5.66
CA TYR A 32 3.35 -9.68 -5.05
C TYR A 32 2.09 -9.52 -5.92
N LEU A 33 1.87 -8.34 -6.51
CA LEU A 33 0.76 -8.10 -7.42
C LEU A 33 0.79 -9.06 -8.62
N ALA A 34 1.98 -9.27 -9.20
CA ALA A 34 2.16 -10.19 -10.33
C ALA A 34 1.93 -11.65 -9.92
N GLU A 35 2.50 -12.09 -8.80
CA GLU A 35 2.36 -13.46 -8.27
C GLU A 35 0.89 -13.81 -7.96
N GLN A 36 0.15 -12.85 -7.41
CA GLN A 36 -1.25 -13.04 -7.01
C GLN A 36 -2.26 -12.66 -8.11
N ASN A 37 -1.80 -12.28 -9.31
CA ASN A 37 -2.66 -11.80 -10.40
C ASN A 37 -3.62 -10.66 -9.96
N ILE A 38 -3.11 -9.74 -9.13
CA ILE A 38 -3.85 -8.55 -8.67
C ILE A 38 -3.58 -7.41 -9.63
N GLN A 39 -4.65 -6.83 -10.17
CA GLN A 39 -4.58 -5.66 -11.02
C GLN A 39 -4.49 -4.40 -10.17
N ALA A 40 -3.44 -3.60 -10.35
CA ALA A 40 -3.33 -2.29 -9.75
C ALA A 40 -4.35 -1.32 -10.39
N VAL A 41 -5.11 -0.61 -9.55
CA VAL A 41 -6.09 0.39 -9.96
C VAL A 41 -5.62 1.79 -9.57
N THR A 42 -5.71 2.71 -10.52
CA THR A 42 -5.50 4.15 -10.31
C THR A 42 -6.83 4.87 -10.45
N LEU A 43 -7.27 5.59 -9.41
CA LEU A 43 -8.55 6.30 -9.43
C LEU A 43 -8.43 7.66 -10.10
N ASN A 44 -7.31 8.35 -9.85
CA ASN A 44 -7.05 9.66 -10.42
C ASN A 44 -6.40 9.53 -11.82
N PRO A 45 -7.09 9.90 -12.92
CA PRO A 45 -6.54 9.79 -14.28
C PRO A 45 -5.33 10.71 -14.51
N TYR A 46 -5.10 11.69 -13.63
CA TYR A 46 -3.98 12.61 -13.68
C TYR A 46 -2.82 12.20 -12.76
N GLN A 47 -2.88 11.01 -12.13
CA GLN A 47 -1.80 10.53 -11.28
C GLN A 47 -0.56 10.21 -12.10
N LEU A 48 0.59 10.75 -11.70
CA LEU A 48 1.86 10.55 -12.41
C LEU A 48 2.51 9.19 -12.11
N LYS A 49 2.24 8.64 -10.93
CA LYS A 49 2.76 7.37 -10.45
C LYS A 49 1.64 6.34 -10.47
N ASP A 50 1.98 5.07 -10.62
CA ASP A 50 1.05 3.95 -10.53
C ASP A 50 0.67 3.57 -9.08
N TYR A 51 1.05 4.41 -8.11
CA TYR A 51 0.80 4.22 -6.68
C TYR A 51 0.47 5.52 -5.96
N TYR A 52 -0.22 5.40 -4.83
CA TYR A 52 -0.47 6.51 -3.92
C TYR A 52 0.70 6.68 -2.95
N SER A 53 1.10 7.93 -2.67
CA SER A 53 2.06 8.24 -1.60
C SER A 53 1.52 9.16 -0.50
N VAL A 54 0.27 9.61 -0.64
CA VAL A 54 -0.41 10.45 0.34
C VAL A 54 -1.76 9.82 0.72
N PRO A 55 -1.93 9.29 1.95
CA PRO A 55 -3.19 8.62 2.33
C PRO A 55 -4.41 9.54 2.28
N HIS A 56 -4.22 10.84 2.52
CA HIS A 56 -5.28 11.84 2.37
C HIS A 56 -5.76 12.01 0.93
N ALA A 57 -4.85 11.90 -0.05
CA ALA A 57 -5.21 11.97 -1.46
C ALA A 57 -5.97 10.71 -1.88
N LEU A 58 -5.49 9.53 -1.45
CA LEU A 58 -6.21 8.27 -1.64
C LEU A 58 -7.62 8.32 -1.04
N LEU A 59 -7.74 8.75 0.23
CA LEU A 59 -9.05 8.85 0.88
C LEU A 59 -9.98 9.86 0.18
N TYR A 60 -9.43 10.94 -0.37
CA TYR A 60 -10.20 11.91 -1.15
C TYR A 60 -10.73 11.30 -2.45
N ASP A 61 -9.92 10.52 -3.17
CA ASP A 61 -10.35 9.84 -4.39
C ASP A 61 -11.35 8.72 -4.09
N LEU A 62 -11.10 7.90 -3.06
CA LEU A 62 -12.02 6.83 -2.63
C LEU A 62 -13.42 7.35 -2.30
N ARG A 63 -13.53 8.57 -1.75
CA ARG A 63 -14.84 9.20 -1.45
C ARG A 63 -15.64 9.58 -2.68
N LYS A 64 -14.99 9.72 -3.83
CA LYS A 64 -15.68 10.00 -5.10
C LYS A 64 -16.18 8.73 -5.77
N GLU A 65 -15.60 7.60 -5.40
CA GLU A 65 -15.97 6.30 -5.90
C GLU A 65 -17.11 5.69 -5.09
N ASN A 66 -18.05 5.03 -5.77
CA ASN A 66 -19.16 4.31 -5.16
C ASN A 66 -18.89 2.79 -5.05
N THR A 67 -17.62 2.39 -5.10
CA THR A 67 -17.21 0.97 -5.10
C THR A 67 -16.25 0.66 -3.96
N SER A 68 -16.29 -0.59 -3.50
CA SER A 68 -15.21 -1.18 -2.71
C SER A 68 -14.13 -1.76 -3.64
N PHE A 69 -12.95 -1.98 -3.07
CA PHE A 69 -11.80 -2.59 -3.71
C PHE A 69 -11.42 -3.87 -2.94
N ASP A 70 -10.72 -4.79 -3.61
CA ASP A 70 -10.36 -6.05 -2.96
C ASP A 70 -9.22 -5.82 -1.96
N TYR A 71 -8.16 -5.12 -2.38
CA TYR A 71 -6.92 -5.04 -1.60
C TYR A 71 -6.40 -3.62 -1.44
N PHE A 72 -6.07 -3.25 -0.21
CA PHE A 72 -5.11 -2.18 0.08
C PHE A 72 -3.76 -2.78 0.42
N ILE A 73 -2.74 -2.46 -0.36
CA ILE A 73 -1.43 -3.10 -0.27
C ILE A 73 -0.37 -2.07 0.11
N TYR A 74 0.43 -2.37 1.12
CA TYR A 74 1.51 -1.52 1.58
C TYR A 74 2.67 -2.39 2.05
N TYR A 75 3.87 -1.83 2.08
CA TYR A 75 5.08 -2.62 2.34
C TYR A 75 5.15 -3.10 3.79
N SER A 76 5.23 -2.18 4.75
CA SER A 76 5.40 -2.48 6.19
C SER A 76 4.55 -1.55 7.04
N LEU A 77 4.37 -1.87 8.33
CA LEU A 77 3.62 -1.01 9.25
C LEU A 77 4.22 0.41 9.30
N GLN A 78 5.56 0.51 9.24
CA GLN A 78 6.29 1.78 9.20
C GLN A 78 5.82 2.69 8.04
N ALA A 79 5.39 2.12 6.91
CA ALA A 79 4.89 2.90 5.78
C ALA A 79 3.61 3.68 6.14
N VAL A 80 2.77 3.14 7.02
CA VAL A 80 1.44 3.71 7.31
C VAL A 80 1.27 4.21 8.75
N GLU A 81 2.22 3.93 9.64
CA GLU A 81 2.11 4.17 11.08
C GLU A 81 1.81 5.63 11.44
N ASP A 82 2.51 6.58 10.81
CA ASP A 82 2.31 8.02 11.05
C ASP A 82 0.86 8.43 10.78
N PHE A 83 0.26 7.91 9.71
CA PHE A 83 -1.12 8.21 9.36
C PHE A 83 -2.11 7.54 10.31
N ILE A 84 -1.85 6.30 10.71
CA ILE A 84 -2.68 5.56 11.67
C ILE A 84 -2.71 6.28 13.01
N TYR A 85 -1.53 6.66 13.52
CA TYR A 85 -1.39 7.31 14.82
C TYR A 85 -1.98 8.73 14.79
N THR A 86 -1.71 9.50 13.74
CA THR A 86 -2.15 10.90 13.65
C THR A 86 -3.64 11.01 13.31
N TYR A 87 -4.19 10.07 12.53
CA TYR A 87 -5.56 10.13 12.00
C TYR A 87 -6.31 8.79 12.12
N PRO A 88 -6.50 8.24 13.34
CA PRO A 88 -7.09 6.92 13.52
C PRO A 88 -8.50 6.79 12.94
N ALA A 89 -9.32 7.84 13.06
CA ALA A 89 -10.66 7.86 12.45
C ALA A 89 -10.61 7.83 10.91
N LYS A 90 -9.67 8.55 10.28
CA LYS A 90 -9.51 8.53 8.82
C LYS A 90 -8.96 7.19 8.35
N TRP A 91 -8.10 6.55 9.14
CA TRP A 91 -7.65 5.19 8.87
C TRP A 91 -8.82 4.20 8.88
N LEU A 92 -9.72 4.26 9.86
CA LEU A 92 -10.93 3.43 9.89
C LEU A 92 -11.80 3.62 8.63
N ILE A 93 -11.99 4.86 8.19
CA ILE A 93 -12.74 5.16 6.96
C ILE A 93 -11.99 4.62 5.72
N LEU A 94 -10.67 4.80 5.64
CA LEU A 94 -9.89 4.23 4.54
C LEU A 94 -10.08 2.71 4.49
N LYS A 95 -10.01 2.05 5.65
CA LYS A 95 -10.23 0.61 5.76
C LYS A 95 -11.59 0.13 5.26
N SER A 96 -12.65 0.91 5.42
CA SER A 96 -13.97 0.49 4.96
C SER A 96 -14.13 0.40 3.45
N TYR A 97 -13.19 0.94 2.66
CA TYR A 97 -13.21 0.84 1.20
C TYR A 97 -12.60 -0.46 0.67
N PHE A 98 -11.93 -1.25 1.51
CA PHE A 98 -11.19 -2.44 1.07
C PHE A 98 -11.67 -3.70 1.79
N HIS A 99 -11.75 -4.81 1.07
CA HIS A 99 -12.07 -6.11 1.67
C HIS A 99 -10.91 -6.62 2.54
N GLU A 100 -9.67 -6.44 2.10
CA GLU A 100 -8.49 -6.93 2.80
C GLU A 100 -7.29 -5.97 2.72
N PHE A 101 -6.43 -6.05 3.74
CA PHE A 101 -5.19 -5.28 3.87
C PHE A 101 -4.00 -6.22 3.79
N ILE A 102 -3.14 -6.01 2.81
CA ILE A 102 -1.94 -6.82 2.62
C ILE A 102 -0.70 -6.01 3.01
N MET A 103 0.06 -6.56 3.96
CA MET A 103 1.38 -6.05 4.36
C MET A 103 2.46 -7.00 3.85
N ILE A 104 3.29 -6.52 2.92
CA ILE A 104 4.27 -7.36 2.20
C ILE A 104 5.38 -7.87 3.11
N ASP A 105 5.92 -7.01 3.97
CA ASP A 105 7.05 -7.33 4.86
C ASP A 105 6.71 -8.51 5.79
N LYS A 106 5.43 -8.63 6.18
CA LYS A 106 4.94 -9.78 6.98
C LYS A 106 4.94 -11.10 6.22
N GLN A 107 4.80 -11.07 4.90
CA GLN A 107 4.75 -12.26 4.06
C GLN A 107 6.14 -12.78 3.71
N ASN A 108 7.15 -11.91 3.64
CA ASN A 108 8.54 -12.34 3.47
C ASN A 108 9.00 -13.21 4.64
N ASP A 109 8.65 -12.85 5.87
CA ASP A 109 8.95 -13.67 7.06
C ASP A 109 8.25 -15.05 7.03
N LEU A 110 6.99 -15.09 6.59
CA LEU A 110 6.21 -16.34 6.51
C LEU A 110 6.68 -17.25 5.37
N ASN A 111 7.01 -16.69 4.21
CA ASN A 111 7.52 -17.44 3.07
C ASN A 111 8.93 -18.00 3.33
N GLN A 112 9.76 -17.28 4.10
CA GLN A 112 11.06 -17.81 4.54
C GLN A 112 10.93 -18.98 5.53
N GLN A 113 9.87 -19.02 6.35
CA GLN A 113 9.61 -20.13 7.27
C GLN A 113 9.07 -21.39 6.59
N GLN A 114 8.46 -21.27 5.41
CA GLN A 114 7.94 -22.42 4.63
C GLN A 114 8.97 -23.03 3.68
N ALA A 115 10.14 -22.40 3.52
CA ALA A 115 11.22 -22.85 2.64
C ALA A 115 12.33 -23.64 3.37
N ILE A 116 12.10 -24.05 4.62
CA ILE A 116 13.04 -24.82 5.47
C ILE A 116 12.48 -26.21 5.75
#